data_AF-A0A7J3CIW8-F1
#
_entry.id   AF-A0A7J3CIW8-F1
#
_cell.length_a   1.000
_cell.length_b   1.000
_cell.length_c   1.000
_cell.angle_alpha   90.00
_cell.angle_beta   90.00
_cell.angle_gamma   90.00
#
_symmetry.space_group_name_H-M   'P 1'
#
loop_
_entity.id
_entity.type
_entity.pdbx_description
1 polymer ?
#
loop_
_entity_poly.entity_id
_entity_poly.type
_entity_poly.pdbx_seq_one_letter_code
_entity_poly.pdbx_strand_id
1 'polypeptide(L)'
;EKVFFYFNANSEREVSEYVKELLEKKFGANVSKFERNNEIWIYVSKKEVVDIFKKLMRKKTSLPEIVFVANAEFVKGFLSGLFSADGYVDKDGAIRLTSSNKDLLKETQLLLTLFGIFSKIYERPYKRKFEYVTVNGEKREYETNGYFELIIKNYSRKIFEEKIKLIDYKNEKLFDRLKKTKIDDNFVKVSRVEYVGEKLVYDFSVPGFNRYISNGIISHNCGEQPLYEYESCNLGSINLYAMIKFDENGNAYFDWEDYKRTIEVAYRFLDNVIDVNKYPIEKIAKASKNVRRIGLGYMGLADALFALRIPYNSEEGFKFIERVSEFLTYYAMYYSVERAKERGVFPFYDLTSYKKGEMPVEGFYHKEIWNLDWEDLKDRILKYGIRNVEVTSVAPTGSISMFFDVSSGIEPQFSLVFEKRVTVGSFFYTDIELERQLKKENYYNDNILKKIADNGGSLQGLEEIPGHLRKVFVTALDIPWWDHVRAQAVAQLWITTSISKTINMPSFTTVDDVLEAYKAAYKMGCKGVTIYREGSKSKQVLYAPSQAEEKRIFEVLK
;
A
#
# COMPACT_ATOMS: atom_id res chain seq x y z
N GLU A 1 -24.04 -36.99 12.43
CA GLU A 1 -24.37 -36.07 13.55
C GLU A 1 -25.62 -35.30 13.19
N LYS A 2 -26.21 -34.59 14.15
CA LYS A 2 -27.43 -33.80 13.96
C LYS A 2 -27.25 -32.44 14.60
N VAL A 3 -27.82 -31.40 14.00
CA VAL A 3 -27.98 -30.08 14.64
C VAL A 3 -29.41 -30.00 15.14
N PHE A 4 -29.56 -29.57 16.40
CA PHE A 4 -30.86 -29.36 17.04
C PHE A 4 -31.09 -27.87 17.26
N PHE A 5 -32.28 -27.41 16.92
CA PHE A 5 -32.80 -26.08 17.21
C PHE A 5 -33.99 -26.23 18.15
N TYR A 6 -34.02 -25.38 19.17
CA TYR A 6 -35.00 -25.42 20.25
C TYR A 6 -35.78 -24.11 20.26
N PHE A 7 -37.10 -24.20 20.33
CA PHE A 7 -38.00 -23.06 20.37
C PHE A 7 -39.04 -23.27 21.46
N ASN A 8 -39.49 -22.20 22.09
CA ASN A 8 -40.59 -22.24 23.05
C ASN A 8 -41.93 -22.41 22.32
N ALA A 9 -42.68 -23.47 22.63
CA ALA A 9 -43.90 -23.81 21.90
C ALA A 9 -45.02 -22.76 22.02
N ASN A 10 -45.03 -21.97 23.11
CA ASN A 10 -46.05 -20.95 23.36
C ASN A 10 -45.76 -19.60 22.67
N SER A 11 -44.51 -19.32 22.34
CA SER A 11 -44.10 -17.97 21.88
C SER A 11 -43.34 -17.96 20.57
N GLU A 12 -42.79 -19.09 20.11
CA GLU A 12 -41.87 -19.14 18.97
C GLU A 12 -42.30 -20.17 17.90
N ARG A 13 -43.58 -20.59 17.91
CA ARG A 13 -44.09 -21.60 16.98
C ARG A 13 -43.96 -21.17 15.52
N GLU A 14 -44.28 -19.92 15.19
CA GLU A 14 -44.12 -19.38 13.83
C GLU A 14 -42.65 -19.31 13.40
N VAL A 15 -41.75 -18.90 14.31
CA VAL A 15 -40.31 -18.89 14.08
C VAL A 15 -39.78 -20.30 13.79
N SER A 16 -40.29 -21.30 14.52
CA SER A 16 -39.92 -22.69 14.29
C SER A 16 -40.30 -23.18 12.89
N GLU A 17 -41.49 -22.82 12.39
CA GLU A 17 -41.90 -23.19 11.03
C GLU A 17 -41.05 -22.50 9.97
N TYR A 18 -40.78 -21.20 10.16
CA TYR A 18 -39.91 -20.45 9.26
C TYR A 18 -38.51 -21.08 9.16
N VAL A 19 -37.91 -21.45 10.30
CA VAL A 19 -36.58 -22.08 10.33
C VAL A 19 -36.60 -23.44 9.64
N LYS A 20 -37.66 -24.24 9.84
CA LYS A 20 -37.84 -25.52 9.15
C LYS A 20 -37.89 -25.31 7.63
N GLU A 21 -38.80 -24.47 7.16
CA GLU A 21 -38.97 -24.19 5.73
C GLU A 21 -37.69 -23.63 5.10
N LEU A 22 -36.99 -22.76 5.81
CA LEU A 22 -35.72 -22.20 5.35
C LEU A 22 -34.68 -23.31 5.16
N LEU A 23 -34.55 -24.21 6.12
CA LEU A 23 -33.61 -25.34 6.05
C LEU A 23 -33.97 -26.30 4.90
N GLU A 24 -35.25 -26.61 4.72
CA GLU A 24 -35.74 -27.46 3.64
C GLU A 24 -35.51 -26.81 2.26
N LYS A 25 -35.89 -25.54 2.10
CA LYS A 25 -35.82 -24.81 0.82
C LYS A 25 -34.41 -24.43 0.40
N LYS A 26 -33.58 -23.93 1.33
CA LYS A 26 -32.20 -23.49 1.01
C LYS A 26 -31.26 -24.67 0.83
N PHE A 27 -31.43 -25.72 1.63
CA PHE A 27 -30.47 -26.82 1.67
C PHE A 27 -31.04 -28.12 1.12
N GLY A 28 -32.29 -28.20 0.67
CA GLY A 28 -32.89 -29.47 0.24
C GLY A 28 -32.78 -30.55 1.31
N ALA A 29 -32.85 -30.15 2.58
CA ALA A 29 -32.63 -31.04 3.72
C ALA A 29 -33.96 -31.62 4.20
N ASN A 30 -33.98 -32.89 4.59
CA ASN A 30 -35.12 -33.45 5.32
C ASN A 30 -35.05 -32.99 6.78
N VAL A 31 -35.98 -32.12 7.18
CA VAL A 31 -36.00 -31.52 8.52
C VAL A 31 -37.09 -32.17 9.36
N SER A 32 -36.70 -32.71 10.51
CA SER A 32 -37.64 -33.32 11.46
C SER A 32 -38.05 -32.31 12.51
N LYS A 33 -39.35 -32.27 12.83
CA LYS A 33 -39.92 -31.41 13.88
C LYS A 33 -40.79 -32.25 14.83
N PHE A 34 -40.63 -32.05 16.13
CA PHE A 34 -41.52 -32.60 17.15
C PHE A 34 -41.66 -31.65 18.33
N GLU A 35 -42.71 -31.82 19.13
CA GLU A 35 -42.99 -30.97 20.30
C GLU A 35 -43.01 -31.83 21.56
N ARG A 36 -42.32 -31.39 22.62
CA ARG A 36 -42.27 -32.08 23.91
C ARG A 36 -42.07 -31.07 25.03
N ASN A 37 -42.79 -31.22 26.15
CA ASN A 37 -42.61 -30.39 27.35
C ASN A 37 -42.59 -28.87 27.09
N ASN A 38 -43.51 -28.38 26.24
CA ASN A 38 -43.59 -26.96 25.87
C ASN A 38 -42.39 -26.42 25.04
N GLU A 39 -41.61 -27.32 24.44
CA GLU A 39 -40.52 -26.99 23.51
C GLU A 39 -40.78 -27.63 22.15
N ILE A 40 -40.51 -26.88 21.09
CA ILE A 40 -40.47 -27.37 19.71
C ILE A 40 -39.01 -27.67 19.37
N TRP A 41 -38.78 -28.90 18.93
CA TRP A 41 -37.48 -29.44 18.57
C TRP A 41 -37.42 -29.62 17.07
N ILE A 42 -36.46 -28.97 16.42
CA ILE A 42 -36.17 -29.12 15.00
C ILE A 42 -34.78 -29.72 14.86
N TYR A 43 -34.63 -30.77 14.06
CA TYR A 43 -33.31 -31.31 13.76
C TYR A 43 -33.09 -31.63 12.30
N VAL A 44 -31.81 -31.49 11.91
CA VAL A 44 -31.32 -31.74 10.55
C VAL A 44 -30.03 -32.56 10.61
N SER A 45 -29.94 -33.57 9.76
CA SER A 45 -28.78 -34.46 9.64
C SER A 45 -27.97 -34.24 8.36
N LYS A 46 -28.41 -33.34 7.47
CA LYS A 46 -27.71 -33.06 6.21
C LYS A 46 -26.30 -32.51 6.51
N LYS A 47 -25.28 -33.20 5.97
CA LYS A 47 -23.86 -32.94 6.27
C LYS A 47 -23.46 -31.48 6.08
N GLU A 48 -23.86 -30.85 4.97
CA GLU A 48 -23.57 -29.45 4.68
C GLU A 48 -24.05 -28.49 5.78
N VAL A 49 -25.27 -28.72 6.30
CA VAL A 49 -25.86 -27.90 7.36
C VAL A 49 -25.11 -28.15 8.67
N VAL A 50 -24.85 -29.42 8.99
CA VAL A 50 -24.11 -29.80 10.19
C VAL A 50 -22.71 -29.16 10.19
N ASP A 51 -22.00 -29.19 9.07
CA ASP A 51 -20.64 -28.65 8.93
C ASP A 51 -20.62 -27.12 9.08
N ILE A 52 -21.63 -26.41 8.57
CA ILE A 52 -21.77 -24.95 8.75
C ILE A 52 -22.00 -24.62 10.22
N PHE A 53 -22.96 -25.28 10.87
CA PHE A 53 -23.28 -24.99 12.27
C PHE A 53 -22.15 -25.40 13.22
N LYS A 54 -21.40 -26.46 12.92
CA LYS A 54 -20.16 -26.79 13.63
C LYS A 54 -19.14 -25.66 13.60
N LYS A 55 -18.97 -25.02 12.44
CA LYS A 55 -18.07 -23.87 12.29
C LYS A 55 -18.61 -22.61 12.97
N LEU A 56 -19.93 -22.48 13.12
CA LEU A 56 -20.59 -21.38 13.84
C LEU A 56 -20.66 -21.60 15.36
N MET A 57 -20.57 -22.85 15.83
CA MET A 57 -20.63 -23.17 17.25
C MET A 57 -19.41 -22.62 17.99
N ARG A 58 -19.67 -21.67 18.89
CA ARG A 58 -18.67 -20.85 19.56
C ARG A 58 -17.80 -21.64 20.54
N LYS A 59 -16.48 -21.44 20.48
CA LYS A 59 -15.58 -21.69 21.63
C LYS A 59 -15.58 -20.44 22.53
N LYS A 60 -16.60 -20.31 23.40
CA LYS A 60 -16.87 -19.34 24.51
C LYS A 60 -16.31 -17.89 24.54
N THR A 61 -15.23 -17.50 23.86
CA THR A 61 -14.58 -16.19 23.99
C THR A 61 -14.63 -15.33 22.72
N SER A 62 -14.52 -15.88 21.51
CA SER A 62 -14.50 -15.09 20.25
C SER A 62 -15.73 -15.33 19.37
N LEU A 63 -15.85 -14.54 18.30
CA LEU A 63 -16.69 -14.81 17.15
C LEU A 63 -16.15 -16.01 16.36
N PRO A 64 -17.01 -16.77 15.66
CA PRO A 64 -16.56 -17.89 14.85
C PRO A 64 -15.68 -17.44 13.67
N GLU A 65 -14.57 -18.13 13.43
CA GLU A 65 -13.60 -17.80 12.37
C GLU A 65 -14.25 -17.72 10.98
N ILE A 66 -15.24 -18.57 10.72
CA ILE A 66 -16.01 -18.58 9.46
C ILE A 66 -16.62 -17.21 9.14
N VAL A 67 -16.95 -16.38 10.15
CA VAL A 67 -17.51 -15.04 9.93
C VAL A 67 -16.48 -14.11 9.30
N PHE A 68 -15.20 -14.23 9.64
CA PHE A 68 -14.14 -13.35 9.12
C PHE A 68 -13.71 -13.69 7.69
N VAL A 69 -13.91 -14.93 7.26
CA VAL A 69 -13.53 -15.42 5.92
C VAL A 69 -14.71 -15.50 4.95
N ALA A 70 -15.92 -15.20 5.41
CA ALA A 70 -17.12 -15.26 4.59
C ALA A 70 -17.32 -13.99 3.75
N ASN A 71 -18.21 -14.07 2.76
CA ASN A 71 -18.60 -12.92 1.95
C ASN A 71 -19.41 -11.89 2.76
N ALA A 72 -19.51 -10.67 2.23
CA ALA A 72 -20.17 -9.55 2.90
C ALA A 72 -21.64 -9.82 3.27
N GLU A 73 -22.38 -10.57 2.45
CA GLU A 73 -23.79 -10.91 2.72
C GLU A 73 -23.92 -11.85 3.93
N PHE A 74 -23.01 -12.80 4.10
CA PHE A 74 -22.98 -13.66 5.27
C PHE A 74 -22.69 -12.87 6.54
N VAL A 75 -21.67 -12.00 6.50
CA VAL A 75 -21.31 -11.14 7.64
C VAL A 75 -22.46 -10.21 8.02
N LYS A 76 -23.12 -9.63 7.04
CA LYS A 76 -24.32 -8.81 7.22
C LYS A 76 -25.43 -9.58 7.93
N GLY A 77 -25.75 -10.79 7.47
CA GLY A 77 -26.75 -11.65 8.11
C GLY A 77 -26.38 -12.03 9.54
N PHE A 78 -25.11 -12.35 9.77
CA PHE A 78 -24.59 -12.65 11.10
C PHE A 78 -24.72 -11.46 12.06
N LEU A 79 -24.30 -10.25 11.64
CA LEU A 79 -24.42 -9.04 12.44
C LEU A 79 -25.89 -8.68 12.71
N SER A 80 -26.76 -8.81 11.70
CA SER A 80 -28.20 -8.60 11.85
C SER A 80 -28.77 -9.53 12.93
N GLY A 81 -28.45 -10.82 12.88
CA GLY A 81 -28.86 -11.81 13.88
C GLY A 81 -28.31 -11.51 15.28
N LEU A 82 -27.01 -11.22 15.39
CA LEU A 82 -26.35 -10.92 16.66
C LEU A 82 -26.98 -9.70 17.37
N PHE A 83 -27.16 -8.59 16.66
CA PHE A 83 -27.79 -7.40 17.24
C PHE A 83 -29.30 -7.55 17.44
N SER A 84 -29.95 -8.38 16.64
CA SER A 84 -31.38 -8.67 16.81
C SER A 84 -31.66 -9.57 18.01
N ALA A 85 -30.75 -10.49 18.33
CA ALA A 85 -30.86 -11.34 19.52
C ALA A 85 -30.41 -10.57 20.77
N ASP A 86 -29.13 -10.20 20.82
CA ASP A 86 -28.46 -9.70 22.05
C ASP A 86 -28.39 -8.17 22.11
N GLY A 87 -28.61 -7.49 20.98
CA GLY A 87 -28.57 -6.04 20.91
C GLY A 87 -29.92 -5.37 21.20
N TYR A 88 -29.89 -4.05 21.40
CA TYR A 88 -31.08 -3.25 21.64
C TYR A 88 -30.93 -1.81 21.12
N VAL A 89 -32.07 -1.15 20.90
CA VAL A 89 -32.13 0.27 20.54
C VAL A 89 -32.53 1.06 21.78
N ASP A 90 -31.66 1.94 22.24
CA ASP A 90 -31.85 2.71 23.47
C ASP A 90 -32.70 3.98 23.24
N LYS A 91 -33.05 4.67 24.33
CA LYS A 91 -33.83 5.91 24.35
C LYS A 91 -33.20 7.05 23.55
N ASP A 92 -31.86 7.07 23.41
CA ASP A 92 -31.14 8.00 22.53
C ASP A 92 -31.12 7.56 21.04
N GLY A 93 -31.76 6.42 20.76
CA GLY A 93 -31.78 5.79 19.45
C GLY A 93 -30.46 5.12 19.09
N ALA A 94 -29.50 4.99 20.01
CA ALA A 94 -28.27 4.26 19.76
C ALA A 94 -28.55 2.75 19.69
N ILE A 95 -27.85 2.07 18.78
CA ILE A 95 -27.88 0.61 18.70
C ILE A 95 -26.75 0.11 19.60
N ARG A 96 -27.07 -0.81 20.51
CA ARG A 96 -26.18 -1.24 21.58
C ARG A 96 -26.06 -2.74 21.62
N LEU A 97 -24.88 -3.23 21.97
CA LEU A 97 -24.59 -4.63 22.23
C LEU A 97 -23.75 -4.74 23.50
N THR A 98 -24.21 -5.52 24.47
CA THR A 98 -23.53 -5.71 25.75
C THR A 98 -22.90 -7.09 25.84
N SER A 99 -21.70 -7.18 26.41
CA SER A 99 -21.05 -8.46 26.68
C SER A 99 -20.14 -8.36 27.89
N SER A 100 -20.00 -9.44 28.66
CA SER A 100 -18.95 -9.56 29.67
C SER A 100 -17.55 -9.76 29.05
N ASN A 101 -17.47 -10.05 27.75
CA ASN A 101 -16.22 -10.25 27.03
C ASN A 101 -15.94 -9.07 26.08
N LYS A 102 -14.88 -8.30 26.39
CA LYS A 102 -14.47 -7.13 25.61
C LYS A 102 -14.00 -7.50 24.20
N ASP A 103 -13.31 -8.62 24.04
CA ASP A 103 -12.73 -9.02 22.76
C ASP A 103 -13.81 -9.43 21.75
N LEU A 104 -14.89 -10.05 22.21
CA LEU A 104 -16.08 -10.29 21.39
C LEU A 104 -16.63 -8.98 20.78
N LEU A 105 -16.69 -7.92 21.59
CA LEU A 105 -17.16 -6.62 21.12
C LEU A 105 -16.16 -5.96 20.17
N LYS A 106 -14.85 -6.11 20.38
CA LYS A 106 -13.81 -5.63 19.45
C LYS A 106 -13.91 -6.33 18.09
N GLU A 107 -14.08 -7.64 18.09
CA GLU A 107 -14.27 -8.45 16.88
C GLU A 107 -15.54 -8.04 16.14
N THR A 108 -16.65 -7.85 16.87
CA THR A 108 -17.90 -7.33 16.30
C THR A 108 -17.72 -5.93 15.71
N GLN A 109 -17.02 -5.05 16.44
CA GLN A 109 -16.66 -3.71 15.98
C GLN A 109 -15.85 -3.74 14.69
N LEU A 110 -14.89 -4.65 14.56
CA LEU A 110 -14.10 -4.82 13.35
C LEU A 110 -14.98 -5.19 12.15
N LEU A 111 -15.90 -6.14 12.32
CA LEU A 111 -16.83 -6.53 11.25
C LEU A 111 -17.76 -5.38 10.83
N LEU A 112 -18.17 -4.50 11.75
CA LEU A 112 -18.96 -3.30 11.42
C LEU A 112 -18.20 -2.33 10.51
N THR A 113 -16.87 -2.25 10.62
CA THR A 113 -16.05 -1.35 9.78
C THR A 113 -16.10 -1.72 8.29
N LEU A 114 -16.33 -3.01 7.95
CA LEU A 114 -16.51 -3.47 6.57
C LEU A 114 -17.67 -2.75 5.86
N PHE A 115 -18.65 -2.29 6.62
CA PHE A 115 -19.84 -1.60 6.11
C PHE A 115 -19.77 -0.07 6.26
N GLY A 116 -18.66 0.45 6.82
CA GLY A 116 -18.50 1.87 7.15
C GLY A 116 -19.26 2.28 8.41
N ILE A 117 -19.51 1.35 9.34
CA ILE A 117 -20.26 1.60 10.57
C ILE A 117 -19.27 1.76 11.73
N PHE A 118 -19.22 2.97 12.31
CA PHE A 118 -18.40 3.28 13.47
C PHE A 118 -19.15 2.97 14.77
N SER A 119 -18.40 2.48 15.76
CA SER A 119 -18.92 2.20 17.10
C SER A 119 -17.88 2.53 18.17
N LYS A 120 -18.31 2.67 19.43
CA LYS A 120 -17.42 2.84 20.58
C LYS A 120 -17.75 1.81 21.64
N ILE A 121 -16.73 1.20 22.23
CA ILE A 121 -16.88 0.25 23.35
C ILE A 121 -16.63 1.02 24.65
N TYR A 122 -17.58 0.93 25.57
CA TYR A 122 -17.52 1.50 26.90
C TYR A 122 -17.40 0.40 27.95
N GLU A 123 -16.64 0.65 28.99
CA GLU A 123 -16.58 -0.21 30.16
C GLU A 123 -17.67 0.23 31.14
N ARG A 124 -18.49 -0.72 31.62
CA ARG A 124 -19.56 -0.51 32.60
C ARG A 124 -19.28 -1.35 33.85
N PRO A 125 -18.26 -0.99 34.64
CA PRO A 125 -17.95 -1.71 35.86
C PRO A 125 -19.06 -1.49 36.90
N TYR A 126 -19.55 -2.58 37.50
CA TYR A 126 -20.30 -2.53 38.74
C TYR A 126 -20.06 -3.81 39.53
N LYS A 127 -19.96 -3.72 40.86
CA LYS A 127 -19.89 -4.88 41.74
C LYS A 127 -21.26 -5.13 42.34
N ARG A 128 -21.81 -6.32 42.11
CA ARG A 128 -23.05 -6.76 42.74
C ARG A 128 -22.96 -8.24 43.08
N LYS A 129 -23.43 -8.59 44.27
CA LYS A 129 -23.57 -9.97 44.73
C LYS A 129 -25.02 -10.37 44.55
N PHE A 130 -25.25 -11.49 43.88
CA PHE A 130 -26.58 -12.07 43.70
C PHE A 130 -26.59 -13.45 44.34
N GLU A 131 -27.57 -13.68 45.22
CA GLU A 131 -27.86 -14.98 45.77
C GLU A 131 -29.06 -15.58 45.03
N TYR A 132 -28.94 -16.83 44.59
CA TYR A 132 -30.09 -17.58 44.08
C TYR A 132 -30.07 -19.01 44.60
N VAL A 133 -31.25 -19.61 44.69
CA VAL A 133 -31.43 -21.00 45.09
C VAL A 133 -31.55 -21.84 43.81
N THR A 134 -30.72 -22.86 43.66
CA THR A 134 -30.79 -23.77 42.52
C THR A 134 -32.08 -24.61 42.57
N VAL A 135 -32.42 -25.26 41.46
CA VAL A 135 -33.60 -26.16 41.38
C VAL A 135 -33.54 -27.29 42.43
N ASN A 136 -32.34 -27.61 42.94
CA ASN A 136 -32.10 -28.61 43.97
C ASN A 136 -32.04 -28.03 45.40
N GLY A 137 -32.34 -26.74 45.60
CA GLY A 137 -32.39 -26.10 46.92
C GLY A 137 -31.07 -25.50 47.42
N GLU A 138 -29.97 -25.55 46.65
CA GLU A 138 -28.69 -24.98 47.07
C GLU A 138 -28.66 -23.46 46.88
N LYS A 139 -28.35 -22.69 47.94
CA LYS A 139 -28.02 -21.27 47.81
C LYS A 139 -26.64 -21.10 47.17
N ARG A 140 -26.55 -20.38 46.05
CA ARG A 140 -25.31 -19.99 45.40
C ARG A 140 -25.20 -18.47 45.34
N GLU A 141 -24.04 -17.95 45.70
CA GLU A 141 -23.69 -16.53 45.60
C GLU A 141 -22.80 -16.32 44.37
N TYR A 142 -23.14 -15.34 43.53
CA TYR A 142 -22.37 -14.95 42.36
C TYR A 142 -21.96 -13.48 42.45
N GLU A 143 -20.66 -13.21 42.30
CA GLU A 143 -20.10 -11.86 42.24
C GLU A 143 -19.86 -11.49 40.76
N THR A 144 -20.50 -10.43 40.28
CA THR A 144 -20.31 -9.93 38.91
C THR A 144 -19.33 -8.76 38.87
N ASN A 145 -18.46 -8.74 37.86
CA ASN A 145 -17.39 -7.75 37.67
C ASN A 145 -17.75 -6.65 36.65
N GLY A 146 -19.03 -6.48 36.32
CA GLY A 146 -19.51 -5.53 35.30
C GLY A 146 -19.53 -6.10 33.88
N TYR A 147 -19.76 -5.24 32.89
CA TYR A 147 -19.84 -5.61 31.47
C TYR A 147 -19.28 -4.52 30.57
N PHE A 148 -19.13 -4.84 29.29
CA PHE A 148 -18.74 -3.93 28.23
C PHE A 148 -19.95 -3.65 27.32
N GLU A 149 -19.99 -2.45 26.75
CA GLU A 149 -21.10 -1.98 25.93
C GLU A 149 -20.56 -1.36 24.64
N LEU A 150 -20.83 -2.00 23.50
CA LEU A 150 -20.58 -1.46 22.18
C LEU A 150 -21.78 -0.60 21.78
N ILE A 151 -21.51 0.64 21.35
CA ILE A 151 -22.54 1.61 21.00
C ILE A 151 -22.31 2.15 19.59
N ILE A 152 -23.33 2.05 18.73
CA ILE A 152 -23.41 2.67 17.40
C ILE A 152 -24.29 3.92 17.52
N LYS A 153 -23.73 5.08 17.18
CA LYS A 153 -24.40 6.39 17.27
C LYS A 153 -24.43 7.08 15.90
N ASN A 154 -24.96 8.30 15.86
CA ASN A 154 -24.78 9.23 14.74
C ASN A 154 -25.22 8.62 13.39
N TYR A 155 -24.50 8.93 12.30
CA TYR A 155 -24.80 8.51 10.93
C TYR A 155 -24.59 7.00 10.74
N SER A 156 -23.69 6.39 11.51
CA SER A 156 -23.46 4.95 11.51
C SER A 156 -24.69 4.11 11.84
N ARG A 157 -25.67 4.66 12.59
CA ARG A 157 -26.97 3.99 12.81
C ARG A 157 -27.83 3.94 11.55
N LYS A 158 -27.76 4.99 10.73
CA LYS A 158 -28.45 5.04 9.45
C LYS A 158 -27.83 4.05 8.48
N ILE A 159 -26.50 3.98 8.42
CA ILE A 159 -25.79 2.96 7.64
C ILE A 159 -26.14 1.55 8.13
N PHE A 160 -26.23 1.34 9.45
CA PHE A 160 -26.64 0.06 10.02
C PHE A 160 -28.05 -0.34 9.58
N GLU A 161 -29.00 0.60 9.62
CA GLU A 161 -30.37 0.35 9.16
C GLU A 161 -30.43 0.09 7.65
N GLU A 162 -29.70 0.85 6.82
CA GLU A 162 -29.72 0.65 5.37
C GLU A 162 -29.05 -0.68 4.96
N LYS A 163 -27.92 -1.00 5.60
CA LYS A 163 -27.05 -2.12 5.18
C LYS A 163 -27.26 -3.39 5.96
N ILE A 164 -27.45 -3.36 7.28
CA ILE A 164 -27.51 -4.55 8.13
C ILE A 164 -28.94 -4.93 8.51
N LYS A 165 -29.73 -3.95 8.96
CA LYS A 165 -31.10 -4.09 9.48
C LYS A 165 -31.22 -4.94 10.73
N LEU A 166 -32.11 -4.53 11.62
CA LEU A 166 -32.60 -5.38 12.72
C LEU A 166 -33.86 -6.12 12.24
N ILE A 167 -34.26 -7.16 12.96
CA ILE A 167 -35.59 -7.78 12.78
C ILE A 167 -36.71 -6.77 13.07
N ASP A 168 -37.84 -6.92 12.39
CA ASP A 168 -38.84 -5.87 12.16
C ASP A 168 -39.24 -5.07 13.42
N TYR A 169 -39.63 -5.71 14.52
CA TYR A 169 -40.07 -5.00 15.73
C TYR A 169 -38.97 -4.16 16.40
N LYS A 170 -37.69 -4.52 16.24
CA LYS A 170 -36.55 -3.72 16.71
C LYS A 170 -36.18 -2.64 15.70
N ASN A 171 -36.39 -2.90 14.41
CA ASN A 171 -36.08 -1.96 13.34
C ASN A 171 -37.06 -0.77 13.31
N GLU A 172 -38.34 -1.00 13.60
CA GLU A 172 -39.34 0.08 13.72
C GLU A 172 -38.95 1.12 14.77
N LYS A 173 -38.48 0.66 15.94
CA LYS A 173 -37.98 1.55 17.02
C LYS A 173 -36.79 2.40 16.58
N LEU A 174 -35.98 1.90 15.64
CA LEU A 174 -34.83 2.60 15.10
C LEU A 174 -35.26 3.62 14.05
N PHE A 175 -36.15 3.24 13.13
CA PHE A 175 -36.57 4.05 11.98
C PHE A 175 -37.11 5.43 12.39
N ASP A 176 -37.97 5.47 13.41
CA ASP A 176 -38.51 6.73 13.96
C ASP A 176 -37.43 7.69 14.47
N ARG A 177 -36.27 7.16 14.85
CA ARG A 177 -35.16 7.87 15.50
C ARG A 177 -34.03 8.22 14.53
N LEU A 178 -34.16 7.88 13.24
CA LEU A 178 -33.18 8.16 12.20
C LEU A 178 -33.43 9.49 11.46
N LYS A 179 -34.53 10.20 11.76
CA LYS A 179 -34.91 11.47 11.09
C LYS A 179 -33.83 12.56 11.18
N LYS A 180 -33.00 12.55 12.23
CA LYS A 180 -31.85 13.45 12.38
C LYS A 180 -30.64 12.66 12.87
N THR A 181 -29.56 12.66 12.10
CA THR A 181 -28.27 12.04 12.46
C THR A 181 -27.15 13.07 12.33
N LYS A 182 -26.19 13.00 13.25
CA LYS A 182 -24.93 13.76 13.14
C LYS A 182 -23.95 12.97 12.30
N ILE A 183 -23.03 13.63 11.62
CA ILE A 183 -21.90 12.98 10.96
C ILE A 183 -21.03 12.30 12.02
N ASP A 184 -20.52 11.11 11.71
CA ASP A 184 -19.57 10.41 12.58
C ASP A 184 -18.24 11.16 12.66
N ASP A 185 -17.66 11.21 13.86
CA ASP A 185 -16.25 11.56 14.01
C ASP A 185 -15.43 10.31 13.65
N ASN A 186 -14.86 10.32 12.45
CA ASN A 186 -14.10 9.22 11.88
C ASN A 186 -12.60 9.30 12.20
N PHE A 187 -12.19 10.21 13.09
CA PHE A 187 -10.81 10.31 13.56
C PHE A 187 -10.63 9.54 14.87
N VAL A 188 -9.52 8.80 14.96
CA VAL A 188 -9.13 8.10 16.18
C VAL A 188 -7.76 8.63 16.60
N LYS A 189 -7.63 9.07 17.85
CA LYS A 189 -6.34 9.45 18.42
C LYS A 189 -5.56 8.19 18.78
N VAL A 190 -4.36 8.04 18.23
CA VAL A 190 -3.40 7.04 18.70
C VAL A 190 -3.01 7.40 20.13
N SER A 191 -3.39 6.56 21.10
CA SER A 191 -3.10 6.80 22.51
C SER A 191 -1.67 6.39 22.89
N ARG A 192 -1.17 5.30 22.28
CA ARG A 192 0.15 4.74 22.54
C ARG A 192 0.61 3.90 21.35
N VAL A 193 1.92 3.85 21.12
CA VAL A 193 2.57 2.89 20.22
C VAL A 193 3.44 1.98 21.10
N GLU A 194 3.29 0.67 20.95
CA GLU A 194 3.99 -0.34 21.76
C GLU A 194 4.78 -1.28 20.84
N TYR A 195 6.04 -1.54 21.18
CA TYR A 195 6.83 -2.55 20.50
C TYR A 195 6.36 -3.95 20.94
N VAL A 196 5.90 -4.77 19.99
CA VAL A 196 5.33 -6.12 20.24
C VAL A 196 6.29 -7.27 19.90
N GLY A 197 7.58 -6.95 19.69
CA GLY A 197 8.58 -7.88 19.18
C GLY A 197 8.49 -8.11 17.67
N GLU A 198 9.36 -8.97 17.16
CA GLU A 198 9.28 -9.45 15.78
C GLU A 198 8.11 -10.42 15.63
N LYS A 199 7.30 -10.23 14.58
CA LYS A 199 6.14 -11.07 14.27
C LYS A 199 6.19 -11.48 12.81
N LEU A 200 5.77 -12.70 12.51
CA LEU A 200 5.48 -13.12 11.15
C LEU A 200 4.33 -12.25 10.61
N VAL A 201 4.58 -11.54 9.52
CA VAL A 201 3.59 -10.74 8.80
C VAL A 201 3.45 -11.29 7.38
N TYR A 202 2.27 -11.13 6.80
CA TYR A 202 1.99 -11.53 5.42
C TYR A 202 1.83 -10.28 4.57
N ASP A 203 2.58 -10.20 3.48
CA ASP A 203 2.33 -9.22 2.43
C ASP A 203 1.25 -9.75 1.48
N PHE A 204 0.37 -8.88 1.02
CA PHE A 204 -0.71 -9.24 0.11
C PHE A 204 -1.12 -8.05 -0.74
N SER A 205 -1.45 -8.33 -2.00
CA SER A 205 -1.98 -7.33 -2.92
C SER A 205 -3.51 -7.39 -2.91
N VAL A 206 -4.18 -6.25 -2.73
CA VAL A 206 -5.64 -6.17 -2.88
C VAL A 206 -5.99 -5.82 -4.33
N PRO A 207 -6.70 -6.69 -5.07
CA PRO A 207 -7.13 -6.40 -6.43
C PRO A 207 -7.96 -5.11 -6.51
N GLY A 208 -7.68 -4.28 -7.53
CA GLY A 208 -8.39 -3.03 -7.77
C GLY A 208 -7.71 -1.84 -7.09
N PHE A 209 -8.24 -1.39 -5.95
CA PHE A 209 -7.86 -0.10 -5.33
C PHE A 209 -6.50 -0.11 -4.62
N ASN A 210 -5.78 -1.24 -4.58
CA ASN A 210 -4.49 -1.40 -3.89
C ASN A 210 -4.47 -0.84 -2.46
N ARG A 211 -5.60 -0.97 -1.75
CA ARG A 211 -5.76 -0.54 -0.36
C ARG A 211 -6.43 -1.64 0.43
N TYR A 212 -6.01 -1.82 1.67
CA TYR A 212 -6.63 -2.78 2.58
C TYR A 212 -6.92 -2.15 3.93
N ILE A 213 -7.86 -2.75 4.67
CA ILE A 213 -8.23 -2.31 6.01
C ILE A 213 -7.45 -3.16 7.02
N SER A 214 -6.41 -2.60 7.64
CA SER A 214 -5.69 -3.18 8.77
C SER A 214 -6.34 -2.71 10.07
N ASN A 215 -7.18 -3.54 10.69
CA ASN A 215 -7.84 -3.21 11.98
C ASN A 215 -8.56 -1.85 11.98
N GLY A 216 -9.25 -1.52 10.89
CA GLY A 216 -9.98 -0.24 10.74
C GLY A 216 -9.17 0.91 10.14
N ILE A 217 -7.90 0.69 9.77
CA ILE A 217 -7.02 1.68 9.11
C ILE A 217 -6.86 1.33 7.63
N ILE A 218 -7.03 2.31 6.74
CA ILE A 218 -6.78 2.13 5.30
C ILE A 218 -5.28 2.28 5.04
N SER A 219 -4.63 1.24 4.51
CA SER A 219 -3.22 1.27 4.09
C SER A 219 -3.10 1.45 2.57
N HIS A 220 -2.16 2.27 2.11
CA HIS A 220 -1.86 2.58 0.71
C HIS A 220 -0.43 2.12 0.32
N ASN A 221 -0.19 1.97 -0.99
CA ASN A 221 0.90 1.15 -1.55
C ASN A 221 2.07 1.94 -2.19
N CYS A 222 2.18 3.25 -1.99
CA CYS A 222 3.23 4.09 -2.58
C CYS A 222 4.08 4.75 -1.46
N GLY A 223 5.41 4.59 -1.51
CA GLY A 223 6.35 4.92 -0.43
C GLY A 223 7.33 6.07 -0.73
N GLU A 224 7.15 6.78 -1.84
CA GLU A 224 8.04 7.85 -2.32
C GLU A 224 7.87 9.20 -1.59
N GLN A 225 6.71 9.44 -0.98
CA GLN A 225 6.45 10.64 -0.18
C GLN A 225 5.72 10.28 1.12
N PRO A 226 6.39 10.30 2.29
CA PRO A 226 5.69 10.33 3.57
C PRO A 226 4.99 11.69 3.71
N LEU A 227 3.67 11.67 3.88
CA LEU A 227 2.82 12.86 3.96
C LEU A 227 2.21 13.01 5.35
N TYR A 228 2.17 14.24 5.86
CA TYR A 228 1.34 14.56 7.02
C TYR A 228 -0.15 14.61 6.64
N GLU A 229 -1.01 14.67 7.65
CA GLU A 229 -2.46 14.71 7.43
C GLU A 229 -2.84 15.86 6.49
N TYR A 230 -3.60 15.53 5.44
CA TYR A 230 -4.06 16.44 4.39
C TYR A 230 -2.97 17.04 3.50
N GLU A 231 -1.71 16.62 3.58
CA GLU A 231 -0.73 17.05 2.56
C GLU A 231 -1.05 16.42 1.20
N SER A 232 -0.59 17.09 0.13
CA SER A 232 -0.75 16.63 -1.24
C SER A 232 0.60 16.35 -1.89
N CYS A 233 0.61 15.34 -2.76
CA CYS A 233 1.75 14.99 -3.60
C CYS A 233 1.72 15.84 -4.89
N ASN A 234 2.70 16.74 -5.07
CA ASN A 234 2.87 17.52 -6.32
C ASN A 234 4.13 17.01 -7.04
N LEU A 235 3.93 16.11 -8.00
CA LEU A 235 5.02 15.34 -8.61
C LEU A 235 5.38 15.79 -10.02
N GLY A 236 6.65 15.66 -10.36
CA GLY A 236 7.16 15.77 -11.73
C GLY A 236 8.40 14.91 -11.90
N SER A 237 8.72 14.53 -13.13
CA SER A 237 9.89 13.69 -13.41
C SER A 237 10.62 14.16 -14.67
N ILE A 238 11.94 14.33 -14.56
CA ILE A 238 12.81 14.68 -15.69
C ILE A 238 13.25 13.41 -16.41
N ASN A 239 13.17 13.39 -17.74
CA ASN A 239 13.75 12.31 -18.55
C ASN A 239 15.27 12.50 -18.65
N LEU A 240 16.04 11.64 -17.99
CA LEU A 240 17.51 11.70 -18.02
C LEU A 240 18.10 11.35 -19.39
N TYR A 241 17.46 10.45 -20.15
CA TYR A 241 17.92 10.07 -21.48
C TYR A 241 17.87 11.26 -22.46
N ALA A 242 16.92 12.19 -22.28
CA ALA A 242 16.87 13.41 -23.08
C ALA A 242 18.06 14.37 -22.84
N MET A 243 18.79 14.19 -21.73
CA MET A 243 20.00 14.95 -21.40
C MET A 243 21.25 14.34 -22.05
N ILE A 244 21.13 13.19 -22.72
CA ILE A 244 22.23 12.59 -23.47
C ILE A 244 22.42 13.32 -24.79
N LYS A 245 23.65 13.78 -25.05
CA LYS A 245 24.09 14.35 -26.32
C LYS A 245 25.23 13.51 -26.87
N PHE A 246 25.53 13.72 -28.15
CA PHE A 246 26.61 13.02 -28.84
C PHE A 246 27.65 14.02 -29.34
N ASP A 247 28.93 13.70 -29.14
CA ASP A 247 30.02 14.45 -29.74
C ASP A 247 30.13 14.15 -31.26
N GLU A 248 31.05 14.82 -31.94
CA GLU A 248 31.30 14.63 -33.38
C GLU A 248 31.73 13.20 -33.74
N ASN A 249 32.28 12.45 -32.78
CA ASN A 249 32.69 11.05 -32.93
C ASN A 249 31.55 10.07 -32.61
N GLY A 250 30.37 10.57 -32.22
CA GLY A 250 29.23 9.77 -31.83
C GLY A 250 29.35 9.11 -30.45
N ASN A 251 30.21 9.64 -29.57
CA ASN A 251 30.27 9.26 -28.16
C ASN A 251 29.22 10.01 -27.36
N ALA A 252 28.48 9.30 -26.52
CA ALA A 252 27.49 9.89 -25.65
C ALA A 252 28.14 10.63 -24.47
N TYR A 253 27.56 11.76 -24.08
CA TYR A 253 27.85 12.43 -22.82
C TYR A 253 26.56 13.00 -22.21
N PHE A 254 26.56 13.19 -20.89
CA PHE A 254 25.44 13.77 -20.16
C PHE A 254 25.58 15.29 -20.10
N ASP A 255 24.60 16.03 -20.62
CA ASP A 255 24.58 17.49 -20.63
C ASP A 255 24.06 18.04 -19.30
N TRP A 256 24.99 18.31 -18.38
CA TRP A 256 24.69 18.83 -17.04
C TRP A 256 24.08 20.23 -17.05
N GLU A 257 24.40 21.06 -18.05
CA GLU A 257 23.82 22.41 -18.17
C GLU A 257 22.37 22.34 -18.65
N ASP A 258 22.07 21.47 -19.61
CA ASP A 258 20.68 21.22 -20.03
C ASP A 258 19.85 20.62 -18.89
N TYR A 259 20.46 19.74 -18.09
CA TYR A 259 19.80 19.21 -16.89
C TYR A 259 19.50 20.30 -15.86
N LYS A 260 20.46 21.18 -15.57
CA LYS A 260 20.28 22.33 -14.67
C LYS A 260 19.15 23.25 -15.11
N ARG A 261 19.10 23.60 -16.40
CA ARG A 261 18.01 24.42 -16.98
C ARG A 261 16.67 23.71 -16.88
N THR A 262 16.65 22.41 -17.14
CA THR A 262 15.43 21.60 -17.02
C THR A 262 14.91 21.54 -15.58
N ILE A 263 15.81 21.40 -14.60
CA ILE A 263 15.48 21.45 -13.16
C ILE A 263 14.85 22.79 -12.79
N GLU A 264 15.39 23.90 -13.28
CA GLU A 264 14.83 25.25 -13.02
C GLU A 264 13.36 25.34 -13.47
N VAL A 265 13.10 24.96 -14.71
CA VAL A 265 11.76 25.03 -15.30
C VAL A 265 10.81 24.07 -14.59
N ALA A 266 11.22 22.83 -14.37
CA ALA A 266 10.41 21.81 -13.72
C ALA A 266 10.08 22.18 -12.26
N TYR A 267 11.08 22.65 -11.51
CA TYR A 267 10.90 23.18 -10.15
C TYR A 267 9.87 24.32 -10.14
N ARG A 268 10.06 25.33 -10.99
CA ARG A 268 9.17 26.50 -11.07
C ARG A 268 7.75 26.09 -11.44
N PHE A 269 7.58 25.10 -12.32
CA PHE A 269 6.29 24.55 -12.68
C PHE A 269 5.60 23.93 -11.45
N LEU A 270 6.30 23.07 -10.71
CA LEU A 270 5.76 22.42 -9.52
C LEU A 270 5.41 23.40 -8.39
N ASP A 271 6.24 24.42 -8.14
CA ASP A 271 5.91 25.48 -7.16
C ASP A 271 4.63 26.23 -7.56
N ASN A 272 4.45 26.53 -8.85
CA ASN A 272 3.24 27.19 -9.33
C ASN A 272 2.01 26.28 -9.24
N VAL A 273 2.16 24.96 -9.44
CA VAL A 273 1.06 23.98 -9.35
C VAL A 273 0.36 24.08 -7.99
N ILE A 274 1.09 24.29 -6.89
CA ILE A 274 0.50 24.46 -5.55
C ILE A 274 -0.52 25.61 -5.49
N ASP A 275 -0.28 26.69 -6.23
CA ASP A 275 -1.13 27.87 -6.21
C ASP A 275 -2.35 27.72 -7.14
N VAL A 276 -2.17 27.08 -8.30
CA VAL A 276 -3.23 26.91 -9.30
C VAL A 276 -4.10 25.67 -9.07
N ASN A 277 -3.63 24.71 -8.26
CA ASN A 277 -4.34 23.46 -8.03
C ASN A 277 -5.70 23.70 -7.36
N LYS A 278 -6.72 22.96 -7.81
CA LYS A 278 -8.05 22.96 -7.21
C LYS A 278 -8.16 21.79 -6.23
N TYR A 279 -7.91 22.09 -4.96
CA TYR A 279 -7.97 21.10 -3.90
C TYR A 279 -9.41 20.66 -3.60
N PRO A 280 -9.65 19.35 -3.37
CA PRO A 280 -11.00 18.83 -3.18
C PRO A 280 -11.62 19.22 -1.84
N ILE A 281 -10.79 19.48 -0.81
CA ILE A 281 -11.21 19.99 0.49
C ILE A 281 -10.27 21.08 0.98
N GLU A 282 -10.81 22.04 1.74
CA GLU A 282 -10.06 23.20 2.25
C GLU A 282 -8.88 22.83 3.13
N LYS A 283 -9.01 21.75 3.93
CA LYS A 283 -7.92 21.26 4.78
C LYS A 283 -6.67 20.89 3.96
N ILE A 284 -6.85 20.25 2.80
CA ILE A 284 -5.75 19.92 1.90
C ILE A 284 -5.14 21.20 1.32
N ALA A 285 -5.99 22.13 0.85
CA ALA A 285 -5.51 23.40 0.33
C ALA A 285 -4.62 24.14 1.34
N LYS A 286 -5.05 24.19 2.61
CA LYS A 286 -4.32 24.84 3.69
C LYS A 286 -3.01 24.10 4.01
N ALA A 287 -3.06 22.78 4.17
CA ALA A 287 -1.87 21.98 4.46
C ALA A 287 -0.82 22.13 3.35
N SER A 288 -1.21 21.90 2.08
CA SER A 288 -0.32 22.01 0.93
C SER A 288 0.29 23.40 0.76
N LYS A 289 -0.48 24.48 0.99
CA LYS A 289 0.05 25.85 0.90
C LYS A 289 0.96 26.24 2.06
N ASN A 290 0.76 25.65 3.24
CA ASN A 290 1.59 25.93 4.42
C ASN A 290 3.00 25.34 4.33
N VAL A 291 3.12 24.15 3.74
CA VAL A 291 4.39 23.43 3.62
C VAL A 291 5.02 23.56 2.24
N ARG A 292 4.20 23.79 1.21
CA ARG A 292 4.59 23.89 -0.20
C ARG A 292 5.48 22.73 -0.67
N ARG A 293 5.20 21.52 -0.21
CA ARG A 293 5.93 20.31 -0.61
C ARG A 293 5.77 20.06 -2.12
N ILE A 294 6.88 19.78 -2.78
CA ILE A 294 6.91 19.25 -4.14
C ILE A 294 7.76 17.98 -4.18
N GLY A 295 7.63 17.20 -5.24
CA GLY A 295 8.44 16.00 -5.48
C GLY A 295 8.92 16.00 -6.92
N LEU A 296 10.05 16.66 -7.17
CA LEU A 296 10.74 16.54 -8.44
C LEU A 296 11.63 15.30 -8.42
N GLY A 297 11.40 14.39 -9.35
CA GLY A 297 12.18 13.19 -9.55
C GLY A 297 12.70 13.10 -10.98
N TYR A 298 13.03 11.89 -11.39
CA TYR A 298 13.52 11.60 -12.72
C TYR A 298 13.14 10.18 -13.15
N MET A 299 13.24 9.95 -14.46
CA MET A 299 13.03 8.67 -15.15
C MET A 299 14.07 8.54 -16.27
N GLY A 300 14.15 7.39 -16.92
CA GLY A 300 15.11 7.15 -18.00
C GLY A 300 16.55 6.95 -17.52
N LEU A 301 16.73 6.51 -16.27
CA LEU A 301 18.05 6.27 -15.70
C LEU A 301 18.79 5.13 -16.42
N ALA A 302 18.12 4.00 -16.66
CA ALA A 302 18.74 2.86 -17.31
C ALA A 302 19.19 3.21 -18.73
N ASP A 303 18.35 3.91 -19.48
CA ASP A 303 18.59 4.32 -20.86
C ASP A 303 19.74 5.34 -20.95
N ALA A 304 19.81 6.29 -20.00
CA ALA A 304 20.95 7.20 -19.90
C ALA A 304 22.26 6.44 -19.64
N LEU A 305 22.25 5.46 -18.73
CA LEU A 305 23.40 4.61 -18.44
C LEU A 305 23.80 3.76 -19.66
N PHE A 306 22.82 3.20 -20.38
CA PHE A 306 23.06 2.44 -21.63
C PHE A 306 23.76 3.30 -22.68
N ALA A 307 23.28 4.54 -22.87
CA ALA A 307 23.86 5.46 -23.84
C ALA A 307 25.30 5.83 -23.49
N LEU A 308 25.56 6.08 -22.21
CA LEU A 308 26.89 6.36 -21.67
C LEU A 308 27.80 5.12 -21.62
N ARG A 309 27.28 3.93 -21.92
CA ARG A 309 27.97 2.65 -21.83
C ARG A 309 28.45 2.32 -20.41
N ILE A 310 27.67 2.73 -19.42
CA ILE A 310 27.92 2.50 -17.99
C ILE A 310 26.98 1.39 -17.52
N PRO A 311 27.49 0.24 -17.01
CA PRO A 311 26.64 -0.79 -16.42
C PRO A 311 25.92 -0.27 -15.17
N TYR A 312 24.62 -0.55 -15.06
CA TYR A 312 23.79 -0.09 -13.94
C TYR A 312 24.36 -0.50 -12.57
N ASN A 313 24.80 -1.76 -12.45
CA ASN A 313 25.33 -2.35 -11.23
C ASN A 313 26.88 -2.30 -11.16
N SER A 314 27.47 -1.20 -11.61
CA SER A 314 28.91 -0.94 -11.47
C SER A 314 29.19 0.21 -10.53
N GLU A 315 30.43 0.31 -10.01
CA GLU A 315 30.88 1.47 -9.22
C GLU A 315 30.67 2.80 -9.95
N GLU A 316 30.91 2.82 -11.27
CA GLU A 316 30.66 3.99 -12.10
C GLU A 316 29.17 4.29 -12.21
N GLY A 317 28.33 3.27 -12.36
CA GLY A 317 26.87 3.37 -12.35
C GLY A 317 26.34 3.96 -11.04
N PHE A 318 26.79 3.44 -9.89
CA PHE A 318 26.38 3.95 -8.58
C PHE A 318 26.81 5.42 -8.38
N LYS A 319 28.04 5.78 -8.77
CA LYS A 319 28.52 7.18 -8.73
C LYS A 319 27.71 8.09 -9.64
N PHE A 320 27.31 7.62 -10.82
CA PHE A 320 26.45 8.39 -11.71
C PHE A 320 25.06 8.61 -11.10
N ILE A 321 24.45 7.57 -10.54
CA ILE A 321 23.16 7.64 -9.85
C ILE A 321 23.22 8.64 -8.69
N GLU A 322 24.28 8.55 -7.88
CA GLU A 322 24.55 9.46 -6.78
C GLU A 322 24.66 10.91 -7.27
N ARG A 323 25.52 11.15 -8.27
CA ARG A 323 25.77 12.50 -8.83
C ARG A 323 24.52 13.11 -9.45
N VAL A 324 23.73 12.35 -10.20
CA VAL A 324 22.47 12.85 -10.79
C VAL A 324 21.46 13.21 -9.70
N SER A 325 21.37 12.40 -8.63
CA SER A 325 20.48 12.65 -7.50
C SER A 325 20.92 13.89 -6.70
N GLU A 326 22.21 14.03 -6.43
CA GLU A 326 22.80 15.21 -5.80
C GLU A 326 22.49 16.47 -6.62
N PHE A 327 22.78 16.44 -7.92
CA PHE A 327 22.59 17.56 -8.82
C PHE A 327 21.12 18.00 -8.90
N LEU A 328 20.20 17.04 -8.97
CA LEU A 328 18.76 17.30 -8.91
C LEU A 328 18.38 18.08 -7.66
N THR A 329 18.72 17.56 -6.49
CA THR A 329 18.28 18.14 -5.23
C THR A 329 18.98 19.45 -4.93
N TYR A 330 20.28 19.55 -5.18
CA TYR A 330 21.03 20.79 -5.02
C TYR A 330 20.38 21.93 -5.80
N TYR A 331 20.14 21.74 -7.10
CA TYR A 331 19.57 22.80 -7.93
C TYR A 331 18.07 23.02 -7.64
N ALA A 332 17.29 21.99 -7.30
CA ALA A 332 15.91 22.18 -6.88
C ALA A 332 15.82 23.02 -5.58
N MET A 333 16.70 22.79 -4.60
CA MET A 333 16.80 23.61 -3.40
C MET A 333 17.32 25.01 -3.71
N TYR A 334 18.34 25.13 -4.56
CA TYR A 334 18.88 26.43 -5.01
C TYR A 334 17.78 27.30 -5.63
N TYR A 335 17.01 26.78 -6.59
CA TYR A 335 15.90 27.51 -7.20
C TYR A 335 14.75 27.75 -6.22
N SER A 336 14.58 26.89 -5.20
CA SER A 336 13.66 27.15 -4.10
C SER A 336 14.09 28.33 -3.23
N VAL A 337 15.39 28.55 -3.04
CA VAL A 337 15.90 29.76 -2.39
C VAL A 337 15.70 30.99 -3.26
N GLU A 338 16.03 30.92 -4.56
CA GLU A 338 15.79 32.04 -5.48
C GLU A 338 14.30 32.40 -5.52
N ARG A 339 13.41 31.41 -5.49
CA ARG A 339 11.97 31.63 -5.41
C ARG A 339 11.51 32.21 -4.08
N ALA A 340 12.18 31.87 -2.98
CA ALA A 340 11.91 32.47 -1.68
C ALA A 340 12.23 33.98 -1.66
N LYS A 341 13.28 34.41 -2.35
CA LYS A 341 13.59 35.85 -2.50
C LYS A 341 12.48 36.61 -3.23
N GLU A 342 11.89 35.98 -4.25
CA GLU A 342 10.83 36.60 -5.06
C GLU A 342 9.44 36.54 -4.42
N ARG A 343 9.10 35.44 -3.75
CA ARG A 343 7.73 35.13 -3.30
C ARG A 343 7.58 34.88 -1.80
N GLY A 344 8.67 35.01 -1.05
CA GLY A 344 8.76 34.67 0.37
C GLY A 344 8.94 33.16 0.60
N VAL A 345 9.35 32.81 1.81
CA VAL A 345 9.46 31.41 2.28
C VAL A 345 8.09 30.71 2.38
N PHE A 346 8.06 29.39 2.56
CA PHE A 346 6.81 28.71 2.90
C PHE A 346 6.32 29.12 4.31
N PRO A 347 4.99 29.18 4.55
CA PRO A 347 4.44 29.66 5.83
C PRO A 347 4.97 28.98 7.10
N PHE A 348 5.34 27.70 7.04
CA PHE A 348 5.87 26.94 8.18
C PHE A 348 7.40 26.91 8.27
N TYR A 349 8.11 27.73 7.50
CA TYR A 349 9.57 27.76 7.50
C TYR A 349 10.17 27.92 8.90
N ASP A 350 9.59 28.80 9.73
CA ASP A 350 10.07 29.06 11.08
C ASP A 350 9.98 27.86 12.05
N LEU A 351 9.20 26.84 11.69
CA LEU A 351 9.05 25.60 12.47
C LEU A 351 10.07 24.53 12.08
N THR A 352 10.89 24.78 11.06
CA THR A 352 11.80 23.78 10.51
C THR A 352 13.24 23.96 10.98
N SER A 353 14.02 22.89 10.87
CA SER A 353 15.44 22.91 11.23
C SER A 353 16.34 23.61 10.21
N TYR A 354 15.81 24.05 9.06
CA TYR A 354 16.54 24.92 8.12
C TYR A 354 17.11 26.17 8.80
N LYS A 355 16.45 26.72 9.81
CA LYS A 355 16.94 27.88 10.59
C LYS A 355 18.22 27.60 11.38
N LYS A 356 18.53 26.33 11.61
CA LYS A 356 19.75 25.86 12.27
C LYS A 356 20.80 25.41 11.25
N GLY A 357 20.52 25.51 9.95
CA GLY A 357 21.39 25.05 8.88
C GLY A 357 21.35 23.53 8.66
N GLU A 358 20.35 22.83 9.23
CA GLU A 358 20.14 21.41 8.98
C GLU A 358 19.47 21.22 7.61
N MET A 359 19.88 20.17 6.89
CA MET A 359 19.35 19.79 5.58
C MET A 359 18.59 18.45 5.64
N PRO A 360 17.55 18.24 4.80
CA PRO A 360 16.75 17.02 4.78
C PRO A 360 17.37 15.86 3.98
N VAL A 361 18.65 15.98 3.61
CA VAL A 361 19.38 14.99 2.82
C VAL A 361 20.60 14.50 3.59
N GLU A 362 20.77 13.19 3.67
CA GLU A 362 21.86 12.57 4.42
C GLU A 362 23.22 12.92 3.80
N GLY A 363 23.32 12.96 2.47
CA GLY A 363 24.57 13.26 1.76
C GLY A 363 25.17 14.63 2.10
N PHE A 364 24.35 15.58 2.57
CA PHE A 364 24.85 16.86 3.08
C PHE A 364 25.77 16.68 4.30
N TYR A 365 25.60 15.66 5.13
CA TYR A 365 26.43 15.46 6.32
C TYR A 365 27.76 14.73 6.02
N HIS A 366 27.98 14.33 4.77
CA HIS A 366 29.15 13.60 4.28
C HIS A 366 29.89 14.44 3.23
N LYS A 367 30.73 15.39 3.70
CA LYS A 367 31.41 16.36 2.82
C LYS A 367 32.32 15.72 1.77
N GLU A 368 32.81 14.52 2.04
CA GLU A 368 33.69 13.75 1.17
C GLU A 368 33.03 13.22 -0.10
N ILE A 369 31.69 13.21 -0.16
CA ILE A 369 30.93 12.79 -1.35
C ILE A 369 30.32 13.96 -2.14
N TRP A 370 30.55 15.20 -1.70
CA TRP A 370 30.01 16.39 -2.37
C TRP A 370 30.65 16.61 -3.74
N ASN A 371 29.82 16.81 -4.78
CA ASN A 371 30.26 17.32 -6.07
C ASN A 371 29.85 18.79 -6.30
N LEU A 372 29.01 19.35 -5.42
CA LEU A 372 28.50 20.72 -5.50
C LEU A 372 28.73 21.50 -4.19
N ASP A 373 28.63 22.83 -4.24
CA ASP A 373 28.91 23.72 -3.11
C ASP A 373 27.72 23.83 -2.14
N TRP A 374 27.51 22.76 -1.36
CA TRP A 374 26.45 22.70 -0.36
C TRP A 374 26.62 23.71 0.79
N GLU A 375 27.82 24.25 0.99
CA GLU A 375 28.06 25.28 2.00
C GLU A 375 27.47 26.62 1.54
N ASP A 376 27.66 27.02 0.28
CA ASP A 376 26.99 28.19 -0.32
C ASP A 376 25.47 28.04 -0.27
N LEU A 377 24.94 26.86 -0.62
CA LEU A 377 23.50 26.61 -0.56
C LEU A 377 22.95 26.74 0.86
N LYS A 378 23.64 26.20 1.87
CA LYS A 378 23.27 26.35 3.29
C LYS A 378 23.24 27.82 3.70
N ASP A 379 24.28 28.58 3.37
CA ASP A 379 24.38 30.00 3.71
C ASP A 379 23.27 30.82 3.04
N ARG A 380 22.92 30.47 1.80
CA ARG A 380 21.77 31.06 1.10
C ARG A 380 20.44 30.73 1.78
N ILE A 381 20.21 29.49 2.21
CA ILE A 381 18.99 29.10 2.95
C ILE A 381 18.92 29.84 4.29
N LEU A 382 20.04 29.99 5.00
CA LEU A 382 20.08 30.74 6.26
C LEU A 382 19.80 32.23 6.05
N LYS A 383 20.30 32.81 4.95
CA LYS A 383 20.17 34.23 4.65
C LYS A 383 18.80 34.61 4.08
N TYR A 384 18.26 33.81 3.16
CA TYR A 384 17.08 34.15 2.37
C TYR A 384 15.87 33.24 2.64
N GLY A 385 16.08 32.13 3.35
CA GLY A 385 15.10 31.07 3.52
C GLY A 385 14.88 30.23 2.25
N ILE A 386 13.91 29.32 2.31
CA ILE A 386 13.56 28.42 1.20
C ILE A 386 12.06 28.39 0.97
N ARG A 387 11.62 28.19 -0.28
CA ARG A 387 10.20 28.29 -0.68
C ARG A 387 9.39 27.03 -0.42
N ASN A 388 10.04 25.87 -0.34
CA ASN A 388 9.38 24.56 -0.23
C ASN A 388 10.01 23.80 0.93
N VAL A 389 9.19 23.12 1.74
CA VAL A 389 9.72 22.29 2.84
C VAL A 389 10.67 21.23 2.31
N GLU A 390 10.30 20.61 1.18
CA GLU A 390 10.91 19.43 0.58
C GLU A 390 10.73 19.55 -0.94
N VAL A 391 11.73 19.11 -1.71
CA VAL A 391 11.82 19.43 -3.14
C VAL A 391 11.93 18.21 -4.07
N THR A 392 12.45 17.07 -3.59
CA THR A 392 12.71 15.92 -4.46
C THR A 392 12.08 14.64 -3.96
N SER A 393 11.56 13.86 -4.91
CA SER A 393 10.94 12.56 -4.71
C SER A 393 11.03 11.77 -6.00
N VAL A 394 11.51 10.53 -5.96
CA VAL A 394 11.48 9.64 -7.12
C VAL A 394 10.24 8.78 -7.05
N ALA A 395 9.17 9.24 -7.68
CA ALA A 395 7.90 8.52 -7.75
C ALA A 395 7.90 7.42 -8.83
N PRO A 396 6.96 6.46 -8.79
CA PRO A 396 6.73 5.58 -9.92
C PRO A 396 6.32 6.39 -11.15
N THR A 397 7.01 6.18 -12.28
CA THR A 397 6.75 6.92 -13.51
C THR A 397 6.08 6.06 -14.59
N GLY A 398 5.40 4.97 -14.21
CA GLY A 398 4.95 3.94 -15.16
C GLY A 398 4.23 4.46 -16.41
N SER A 399 3.24 5.34 -16.28
CA SER A 399 2.53 5.86 -17.47
C SER A 399 3.36 6.87 -18.28
N ILE A 400 4.11 7.76 -17.61
CA ILE A 400 4.87 8.81 -18.30
C ILE A 400 6.16 8.27 -18.92
N SER A 401 6.79 7.27 -18.31
CA SER A 401 7.99 6.64 -18.87
C SER A 401 7.65 5.81 -20.10
N MET A 402 6.49 5.12 -20.10
CA MET A 402 5.96 4.47 -21.31
C MET A 402 5.64 5.47 -22.43
N PHE A 403 5.20 6.69 -22.10
CA PHE A 403 4.94 7.72 -23.11
C PHE A 403 6.22 8.20 -23.80
N PHE A 404 7.32 8.30 -23.04
CA PHE A 404 8.63 8.70 -23.57
C PHE A 404 9.51 7.52 -23.99
N ASP A 405 9.02 6.29 -23.83
CA ASP A 405 9.71 5.03 -24.12
C ASP A 405 11.09 4.93 -23.44
N VAL A 406 11.10 5.18 -22.13
CA VAL A 406 12.28 5.11 -21.26
C VAL A 406 11.97 4.34 -19.97
N SER A 407 13.01 3.93 -19.24
CA SER A 407 12.92 3.28 -17.94
C SER A 407 12.19 4.13 -16.89
N SER A 408 11.52 3.47 -15.95
CA SER A 408 10.73 4.15 -14.91
C SER A 408 11.59 4.54 -13.72
N GLY A 409 11.50 5.79 -13.23
CA GLY A 409 12.17 6.20 -12.00
C GLY A 409 13.69 5.92 -12.04
N ILE A 410 14.16 5.22 -11.01
CA ILE A 410 15.51 4.63 -10.96
C ILE A 410 15.54 3.13 -11.32
N GLU A 411 14.50 2.59 -11.92
CA GLU A 411 14.44 1.17 -12.26
C GLU A 411 15.35 0.83 -13.44
N PRO A 412 16.06 -0.31 -13.41
CA PRO A 412 16.55 -0.96 -14.62
C PRO A 412 15.37 -1.33 -15.54
N GLN A 413 15.64 -1.50 -16.84
CA GLN A 413 14.62 -2.04 -17.76
C GLN A 413 14.21 -3.45 -17.34
N PHE A 414 12.91 -3.74 -17.29
CA PHE A 414 12.44 -5.09 -16.96
C PHE A 414 12.72 -6.08 -18.10
N SER A 415 12.62 -5.62 -19.34
CA SER A 415 12.94 -6.34 -20.56
C SER A 415 13.39 -5.33 -21.61
N LEU A 416 14.41 -5.67 -22.40
CA LEU A 416 14.91 -4.80 -23.48
C LEU A 416 14.21 -5.06 -24.82
N VAL A 417 13.53 -6.20 -24.97
CA VAL A 417 12.76 -6.56 -26.17
C VAL A 417 11.47 -7.26 -25.78
N PHE A 418 10.33 -6.69 -26.20
CA PHE A 418 9.01 -7.28 -26.02
C PHE A 418 8.47 -7.83 -27.35
N GLU A 419 8.04 -9.09 -27.38
CA GLU A 419 7.34 -9.66 -28.54
C GLU A 419 5.82 -9.42 -28.41
N LYS A 420 5.23 -8.73 -29.39
CA LYS A 420 3.79 -8.60 -29.54
C LYS A 420 3.31 -9.47 -30.71
N ARG A 421 2.50 -10.48 -30.38
CA ARG A 421 1.85 -11.35 -31.37
C ARG A 421 0.51 -10.76 -31.77
N VAL A 422 0.33 -10.51 -33.07
CA VAL A 422 -0.94 -10.10 -33.68
C VAL A 422 -1.33 -11.07 -34.79
N THR A 423 -2.56 -10.97 -35.29
CA THR A 423 -3.08 -11.90 -36.31
C THR A 423 -2.24 -11.95 -37.59
N VAL A 424 -1.52 -10.87 -37.89
CA VAL A 424 -0.70 -10.70 -39.11
C VAL A 424 0.76 -11.14 -38.92
N GLY A 425 1.18 -11.47 -37.70
CA GLY A 425 2.57 -11.85 -37.39
C GLY A 425 3.03 -11.42 -35.99
N SER A 426 4.33 -11.57 -35.73
CA SER A 426 5.00 -11.08 -34.52
C SER A 426 5.74 -9.78 -34.80
N PHE A 427 5.67 -8.84 -33.86
CA PHE A 427 6.42 -7.58 -33.88
C PHE A 427 7.25 -7.46 -32.61
N PHE A 428 8.46 -6.92 -32.72
CA PHE A 428 9.33 -6.65 -31.58
C PHE A 428 9.31 -5.16 -31.24
N TYR A 429 9.11 -4.85 -29.95
CA TYR A 429 9.33 -3.53 -29.37
C TYR A 429 10.66 -3.58 -28.64
N THR A 430 11.62 -2.78 -29.07
CA THR A 430 13.00 -2.78 -28.57
C THR A 430 13.26 -1.48 -27.83
N ASP A 431 13.99 -1.55 -26.73
CA ASP A 431 14.56 -0.38 -26.07
C ASP A 431 15.30 0.51 -27.09
N ILE A 432 14.98 1.81 -27.10
CA ILE A 432 15.44 2.75 -28.13
C ILE A 432 16.97 2.78 -28.22
N GLU A 433 17.65 2.74 -27.07
CA GLU A 433 19.10 2.83 -27.02
C GLU A 433 19.76 1.49 -27.40
N LEU A 434 19.16 0.36 -27.02
CA LEU A 434 19.58 -0.95 -27.50
C LEU A 434 19.48 -1.04 -29.02
N GLU A 435 18.34 -0.64 -29.60
CA GLU A 435 18.13 -0.62 -31.05
C GLU A 435 19.21 0.22 -31.75
N ARG A 436 19.50 1.42 -31.23
CA ARG A 436 20.54 2.31 -31.76
C ARG A 436 21.92 1.64 -31.78
N GLN A 437 22.33 1.01 -30.68
CA GLN A 437 23.65 0.38 -30.59
C GLN A 437 23.74 -0.91 -31.41
N LEU A 438 22.69 -1.75 -31.43
CA LEU A 438 22.63 -2.93 -32.29
C LEU A 438 22.70 -2.56 -33.77
N LYS A 439 22.04 -1.47 -34.19
CA LYS A 439 22.13 -0.96 -35.57
C LYS A 439 23.53 -0.46 -35.89
N LYS A 440 24.13 0.32 -34.99
CA LYS A 440 25.50 0.85 -35.15
C LYS A 440 26.53 -0.26 -35.35
N GLU A 441 26.36 -1.38 -34.67
CA GLU A 441 27.28 -2.51 -34.69
C GLU A 441 26.84 -3.66 -35.63
N ASN A 442 25.80 -3.46 -36.45
CA ASN A 442 25.25 -4.43 -37.41
C ASN A 442 24.71 -5.75 -36.79
N TYR A 443 24.22 -5.70 -35.55
CA TYR A 443 23.56 -6.82 -34.88
C TYR A 443 22.02 -6.74 -34.91
N TYR A 444 21.45 -5.64 -35.41
CA TYR A 444 19.99 -5.45 -35.43
C TYR A 444 19.31 -6.28 -36.53
N ASN A 445 18.70 -7.42 -36.15
CA ASN A 445 17.90 -8.26 -37.03
C ASN A 445 16.87 -9.08 -36.23
N ASP A 446 15.81 -9.55 -36.91
CA ASP A 446 14.70 -10.29 -36.29
C ASP A 446 15.12 -11.55 -35.53
N ASN A 447 16.18 -12.23 -35.97
CA ASN A 447 16.69 -13.43 -35.28
C ASN A 447 17.32 -13.07 -33.93
N ILE A 448 18.12 -12.00 -33.87
CA ILE A 448 18.68 -11.48 -32.61
C ILE A 448 17.59 -10.95 -31.69
N LEU A 449 16.64 -10.15 -32.21
CA LEU A 449 15.54 -9.61 -31.41
C LEU A 449 14.67 -10.72 -30.83
N LYS A 450 14.38 -11.76 -31.63
CA LYS A 450 13.66 -12.95 -31.18
C LYS A 450 14.40 -13.68 -30.06
N LYS A 451 15.70 -13.91 -30.21
CA LYS A 451 16.51 -14.55 -29.17
C LYS A 451 16.53 -13.76 -27.87
N ILE A 452 16.62 -12.42 -27.95
CA ILE A 452 16.55 -11.56 -26.76
C ILE A 452 15.16 -11.67 -26.11
N ALA A 453 14.09 -11.56 -26.88
CA ALA A 453 12.72 -11.69 -26.38
C ALA A 453 12.47 -13.07 -25.73
N ASP A 454 12.86 -14.16 -26.40
CA ASP A 454 12.75 -15.53 -25.90
C ASP A 454 13.60 -15.73 -24.63
N ASN A 455 14.70 -14.99 -24.49
CA ASN A 455 15.56 -14.93 -23.30
C ASN A 455 15.03 -13.98 -22.21
N GLY A 456 13.73 -13.65 -22.23
CA GLY A 456 13.10 -12.81 -21.20
C GLY A 456 13.43 -11.32 -21.35
N GLY A 457 13.91 -10.92 -22.52
CA GLY A 457 14.36 -9.55 -22.79
C GLY A 457 15.80 -9.26 -22.41
N SER A 458 16.56 -10.26 -21.97
CA SER A 458 17.95 -10.10 -21.51
C SER A 458 18.95 -10.46 -22.61
N LEU A 459 20.08 -9.75 -22.60
CA LEU A 459 21.24 -10.04 -23.44
C LEU A 459 22.18 -11.08 -22.82
N GLN A 460 22.03 -11.41 -21.53
CA GLN A 460 22.93 -12.33 -20.83
C GLN A 460 22.82 -13.75 -21.40
N GLY A 461 23.94 -14.49 -21.43
CA GLY A 461 24.03 -15.83 -22.03
C GLY A 461 23.96 -15.90 -23.56
N LEU A 462 23.73 -14.79 -24.28
CA LEU A 462 23.71 -14.77 -25.75
C LEU A 462 25.13 -14.52 -26.31
N GLU A 463 25.92 -15.58 -26.50
CA GLU A 463 27.35 -15.50 -26.90
C GLU A 463 27.59 -14.78 -28.23
N GLU A 464 26.61 -14.80 -29.13
CA GLU A 464 26.61 -14.09 -30.41
C GLU A 464 26.54 -12.56 -30.29
N ILE A 465 26.14 -12.05 -29.12
CA ILE A 465 26.11 -10.61 -28.83
C ILE A 465 27.43 -10.22 -28.14
N PRO A 466 28.12 -9.17 -28.63
CA PRO A 466 29.37 -8.70 -28.05
C PRO A 466 29.32 -8.49 -26.53
N GLY A 467 30.38 -8.89 -25.84
CA GLY A 467 30.46 -8.83 -24.38
C GLY A 467 30.31 -7.41 -23.82
N HIS A 468 30.74 -6.37 -24.54
CA HIS A 468 30.57 -4.99 -24.09
C HIS A 468 29.11 -4.53 -24.10
N LEU A 469 28.29 -5.01 -25.05
CA LEU A 469 26.85 -4.76 -25.05
C LEU A 469 26.18 -5.53 -23.91
N ARG A 470 26.50 -6.82 -23.74
CA ARG A 470 25.96 -7.63 -22.64
C ARG A 470 26.28 -7.02 -21.27
N LYS A 471 27.49 -6.48 -21.08
CA LYS A 471 27.89 -5.85 -19.82
C LYS A 471 27.05 -4.61 -19.47
N VAL A 472 26.64 -3.83 -20.47
CA VAL A 472 25.94 -2.55 -20.27
C VAL A 472 24.43 -2.75 -20.18
N PHE A 473 23.86 -3.54 -21.11
CA PHE A 473 22.43 -3.75 -21.26
C PHE A 473 21.95 -4.87 -20.34
N VAL A 474 21.91 -4.57 -19.04
CA VAL A 474 21.38 -5.44 -17.99
C VAL A 474 19.92 -5.10 -17.68
N THR A 475 19.10 -6.14 -17.54
CA THR A 475 17.70 -6.03 -17.12
C THR A 475 17.57 -6.11 -15.59
N ALA A 476 16.39 -5.79 -15.07
CA ALA A 476 16.10 -5.84 -13.64
C ALA A 476 16.33 -7.22 -13.01
N LEU A 477 16.19 -8.31 -13.77
CA LEU A 477 16.44 -9.68 -13.28
C LEU A 477 17.88 -10.16 -13.50
N ASP A 478 18.69 -9.42 -14.27
CA ASP A 478 20.13 -9.69 -14.40
C ASP A 478 20.92 -9.12 -13.21
N ILE A 479 20.37 -8.10 -12.55
CA ILE A 479 21.01 -7.39 -11.44
C ILE A 479 20.69 -8.10 -10.10
N PRO A 480 21.70 -8.43 -9.28
CA PRO A 480 21.45 -9.06 -7.99
C PRO A 480 20.77 -8.10 -7.01
N TRP A 481 20.01 -8.65 -6.06
CA TRP A 481 19.16 -7.85 -5.19
C TRP A 481 19.93 -6.81 -4.35
N TRP A 482 21.18 -7.09 -3.97
CA TRP A 482 22.00 -6.16 -3.19
C TRP A 482 22.40 -4.93 -4.00
N ASP A 483 22.63 -5.07 -5.31
CA ASP A 483 22.95 -3.95 -6.19
C ASP A 483 21.71 -3.10 -6.49
N HIS A 484 20.52 -3.69 -6.53
CA HIS A 484 19.27 -2.92 -6.53
C HIS A 484 19.13 -2.08 -5.26
N VAL A 485 19.40 -2.67 -4.09
CA VAL A 485 19.34 -1.96 -2.80
C VAL A 485 20.39 -0.86 -2.77
N ARG A 486 21.61 -1.14 -3.23
CA ARG A 486 22.71 -0.17 -3.30
C ARG A 486 22.38 1.00 -4.22
N ALA A 487 21.85 0.74 -5.41
CA ALA A 487 21.39 1.79 -6.34
C ALA A 487 20.36 2.71 -5.68
N GLN A 488 19.43 2.14 -4.90
CA GLN A 488 18.49 2.94 -4.14
C GLN A 488 19.19 3.75 -3.05
N ALA A 489 20.08 3.13 -2.27
CA ALA A 489 20.75 3.77 -1.15
C ALA A 489 21.57 4.99 -1.58
N VAL A 490 22.37 4.87 -2.65
CA VAL A 490 23.20 5.98 -3.14
C VAL A 490 22.37 7.14 -3.67
N ALA A 491 21.24 6.87 -4.31
CA ALA A 491 20.29 7.92 -4.68
C ALA A 491 19.61 8.53 -3.43
N GLN A 492 19.23 7.70 -2.46
CA GLN A 492 18.46 8.09 -1.28
C GLN A 492 19.21 9.08 -0.38
N LEU A 493 20.55 9.06 -0.39
CA LEU A 493 21.39 10.06 0.27
C LEU A 493 21.00 11.50 -0.11
N TRP A 494 20.57 11.70 -1.35
CA TRP A 494 20.35 13.01 -1.93
C TRP A 494 18.87 13.35 -2.16
N ILE A 495 17.94 12.43 -1.91
CA ILE A 495 16.50 12.68 -2.10
C ILE A 495 15.86 13.15 -0.79
N THR A 496 15.20 14.31 -0.82
CA THR A 496 14.64 14.93 0.40
C THR A 496 13.50 14.08 0.97
N THR A 497 12.58 13.57 0.13
CA THR A 497 11.55 12.62 0.56
C THR A 497 12.05 11.17 0.49
N SER A 498 11.58 10.34 -0.43
CA SER A 498 11.87 8.91 -0.57
C SER A 498 11.82 8.51 -2.05
N ILE A 499 12.19 7.28 -2.34
CA ILE A 499 12.27 6.71 -3.68
C ILE A 499 11.36 5.48 -3.75
N SER A 500 10.46 5.45 -4.73
CA SER A 500 9.76 4.24 -5.11
C SER A 500 10.63 3.42 -6.06
N LYS A 501 11.41 2.49 -5.51
CA LYS A 501 12.16 1.49 -6.27
C LYS A 501 11.79 0.07 -5.85
N THR A 502 11.69 -0.80 -6.85
CA THR A 502 11.43 -2.22 -6.75
C THR A 502 12.73 -2.99 -6.80
N ILE A 503 13.01 -3.77 -5.75
CA ILE A 503 14.06 -4.77 -5.72
C ILE A 503 13.50 -6.01 -6.40
N ASN A 504 13.81 -6.18 -7.68
CA ASN A 504 13.35 -7.31 -8.48
C ASN A 504 14.24 -8.53 -8.19
N MET A 505 13.59 -9.64 -7.83
CA MET A 505 14.24 -10.88 -7.44
C MET A 505 13.73 -12.03 -8.30
N PRO A 506 14.61 -12.91 -8.82
CA PRO A 506 14.19 -14.12 -9.52
C PRO A 506 13.36 -15.06 -8.65
N SER A 507 12.62 -15.95 -9.30
CA SER A 507 11.76 -16.93 -8.61
C SER A 507 12.52 -17.93 -7.72
N PHE A 508 13.81 -18.15 -7.93
CA PHE A 508 14.62 -19.04 -7.06
C PHE A 508 15.13 -18.35 -5.77
N THR A 509 14.95 -17.03 -5.63
CA THR A 509 15.38 -16.27 -4.44
C THR A 509 14.67 -16.78 -3.18
N THR A 510 15.42 -16.91 -2.07
CA THR A 510 14.91 -17.50 -0.82
C THR A 510 14.21 -16.47 0.08
N VAL A 511 13.53 -16.93 1.13
CA VAL A 511 12.98 -16.04 2.17
C VAL A 511 14.09 -15.31 2.93
N ASP A 512 15.24 -15.96 3.13
CA ASP A 512 16.39 -15.37 3.80
C ASP A 512 17.00 -14.24 2.97
N ASP A 513 17.09 -14.41 1.63
CA ASP A 513 17.51 -13.32 0.73
C ASP A 513 16.59 -12.09 0.82
N VAL A 514 15.26 -12.32 0.89
CA VAL A 514 14.28 -11.25 1.07
C VAL A 514 14.49 -10.53 2.41
N LEU A 515 14.73 -11.29 3.49
CA LEU A 515 15.02 -10.73 4.81
C LEU A 515 16.32 -9.90 4.80
N GLU A 516 17.38 -10.42 4.18
CA GLU A 516 18.66 -9.72 4.09
C GLU A 516 18.56 -8.46 3.21
N ALA A 517 17.72 -8.46 2.17
CA ALA A 517 17.44 -7.25 1.39
C ALA A 517 16.77 -6.16 2.24
N TYR A 518 15.77 -6.50 3.07
CA TYR A 518 15.18 -5.55 4.02
C TYR A 518 16.21 -5.03 5.04
N LYS A 519 17.02 -5.92 5.63
CA LYS A 519 18.07 -5.53 6.59
C LYS A 519 19.12 -4.65 5.95
N ALA A 520 19.55 -4.95 4.72
CA ALA A 520 20.51 -4.16 3.97
C ALA A 520 19.94 -2.77 3.67
N ALA A 521 18.72 -2.68 3.17
CA ALA A 521 18.04 -1.40 2.90
C ALA A 521 17.95 -0.55 4.18
N TYR A 522 17.56 -1.16 5.30
CA TYR A 522 17.52 -0.47 6.60
C TYR A 522 18.90 0.02 7.05
N LYS A 523 19.93 -0.85 7.01
CA LYS A 523 21.30 -0.49 7.40
C LYS A 523 21.92 0.60 6.52
N MET A 524 21.54 0.65 5.25
CA MET A 524 22.01 1.66 4.29
C MET A 524 21.18 2.96 4.33
N GLY A 525 20.18 3.07 5.21
CA GLY A 525 19.40 4.30 5.38
C GLY A 525 18.31 4.51 4.33
N CYS A 526 17.88 3.46 3.62
CA CYS A 526 16.74 3.57 2.71
C CYS A 526 15.47 3.96 3.48
N LYS A 527 14.77 5.01 3.03
CA LYS A 527 13.55 5.52 3.70
C LYS A 527 12.30 4.69 3.41
N GLY A 528 12.34 3.88 2.36
CA GLY A 528 11.33 2.88 2.00
C GLY A 528 11.96 1.82 1.10
N VAL A 529 11.32 0.67 0.92
CA VAL A 529 11.77 -0.35 -0.04
C VAL A 529 10.58 -1.17 -0.51
N THR A 530 10.56 -1.54 -1.79
CA THR A 530 9.58 -2.48 -2.34
C THR A 530 10.32 -3.69 -2.86
N ILE A 531 9.91 -4.89 -2.47
CA ILE A 531 10.51 -6.13 -2.99
C ILE A 531 9.50 -6.84 -3.88
N TYR A 532 9.94 -7.27 -5.05
CA TYR A 532 9.16 -8.12 -5.94
C TYR A 532 9.95 -9.37 -6.31
N ARG A 533 9.51 -10.52 -5.80
CA ARG A 533 10.01 -11.83 -6.22
C ARG A 533 9.14 -12.37 -7.35
N GLU A 534 9.75 -12.73 -8.46
CA GLU A 534 9.07 -13.31 -9.62
C GLU A 534 8.22 -14.51 -9.20
N GLY A 535 6.98 -14.58 -9.72
CA GLY A 535 6.02 -15.61 -9.38
C GLY A 535 5.23 -15.37 -8.09
N SER A 536 5.49 -14.30 -7.32
CA SER A 536 4.72 -13.98 -6.11
C SER A 536 3.31 -13.42 -6.38
N LYS A 537 3.03 -12.86 -7.57
CA LYS A 537 1.73 -12.31 -7.95
C LYS A 537 0.96 -13.26 -8.89
N SER A 538 -0.35 -13.40 -8.67
CA SER A 538 -1.23 -14.24 -9.48
C SER A 538 -1.48 -13.71 -10.90
N LYS A 539 -1.28 -12.40 -11.13
CA LYS A 539 -1.26 -11.75 -12.44
C LYS A 539 -0.09 -10.79 -12.48
N GLN A 540 0.78 -10.93 -13.48
CA GLN A 540 1.90 -10.02 -13.72
C GLN A 540 1.45 -8.93 -14.71
N VAL A 541 1.96 -7.71 -14.55
CA VAL A 541 1.65 -6.60 -15.47
C VAL A 541 2.61 -6.62 -16.67
N LEU A 542 3.86 -7.02 -16.43
CA LEU A 542 4.89 -7.24 -17.44
C LEU A 542 5.19 -8.73 -17.50
N TYR A 543 5.17 -9.31 -18.71
CA TYR A 543 5.48 -10.71 -18.94
C TYR A 543 6.79 -10.80 -19.72
N ALA A 544 7.82 -11.40 -19.13
CA ALA A 544 8.99 -11.90 -19.85
C ALA A 544 8.68 -13.34 -20.33
N PRO A 545 8.95 -13.72 -21.59
CA PRO A 545 8.64 -15.04 -22.12
C PRO A 545 9.32 -16.23 -21.40
N SER A 546 10.45 -15.99 -20.72
CA SER A 546 11.18 -17.01 -19.95
C SER A 546 11.56 -16.50 -18.56
N GLN A 547 11.59 -17.41 -17.58
CA GLN A 547 12.05 -17.15 -16.21
C GLN A 547 13.55 -16.86 -16.21
N ALA A 548 14.01 -15.97 -15.33
CA ALA A 548 15.44 -15.75 -15.15
C ALA A 548 16.11 -16.98 -14.52
N GLU A 549 17.08 -17.58 -15.22
CA GLU A 549 17.85 -18.73 -14.73
C GLU A 549 19.02 -18.30 -13.84
N GLU A 550 19.37 -19.13 -12.84
CA GLU A 550 20.43 -18.88 -11.87
C GLU A 550 21.79 -18.60 -12.54
N LYS A 551 22.07 -19.26 -13.67
CA LYS A 551 23.30 -19.08 -14.47
C LYS A 551 23.47 -17.64 -14.98
N ARG A 552 22.38 -16.91 -15.25
CA ARG A 552 22.42 -15.52 -15.76
C ARG A 552 23.03 -14.55 -14.74
N ILE A 553 22.70 -14.71 -13.45
CA ILE A 553 23.23 -13.85 -12.39
C ILE A 553 24.74 -14.06 -12.21
N PHE A 554 25.20 -15.31 -12.29
CA PHE A 554 26.62 -15.62 -12.13
C PHE A 554 27.51 -15.06 -13.26
N GLU A 555 26.97 -14.80 -14.45
CA GLU A 555 27.71 -14.13 -15.54
C GLU A 555 27.91 -12.64 -15.26
N VAL A 556 26.95 -11.98 -14.61
CA VAL A 556 27.05 -10.56 -14.24
C VAL A 556 28.03 -10.30 -13.09
N LEU A 557 28.24 -11.31 -12.23
CA LEU A 557 29.18 -11.24 -11.11
C LEU A 557 30.65 -11.51 -11.48
N LYS A 558 30.91 -11.96 -12.71
CA LYS A 558 32.27 -12.18 -13.25
C LYS A 558 32.73 -10.97 -14.04
#